data_AF-A0A1Z5HA37-F1
#
_entry.id   AF-A0A1Z5HA37-F1
#
_cell.length_a   1.000
_cell.length_b   1.000
_cell.length_c   1.000
_cell.angle_alpha   90.00
_cell.angle_beta   90.00
_cell.angle_gamma   90.00
#
_symmetry.space_group_name_H-M   'P 1'
#
loop_
_entity.id
_entity.type
_entity.pdbx_description
1 polymer ?
#
loop_
_entity_poly.entity_id
_entity_poly.type
_entity_poly.pdbx_seq_one_letter_code
_entity_poly.pdbx_strand_id
1 'polypeptide(L)'
;MTPSNWGGKREGAGRKQAQEINKTRVVRVDEALIPLINDLKDQYKKGCGLNDLTIVTSNQDAKQQTTLYNDPASVSIVTDLQEKILQLEAEKLIIEAKLIERENIGLKLIQERDKEHLKAVHADSKVESLKSSCRYLKYTYDELLHREYDCMAITGTGERCSKPAKVDTIQNRLMIRVCLQHKKLAENNKR
;
A
#
# COMPACT_ATOMS: atom_id res chain seq x y z
N MET A 1 -46.88 102.41 53.88
CA MET A 1 -45.45 102.12 53.67
C MET A 1 -45.17 100.72 54.19
N THR A 2 -44.87 99.79 53.30
CA THR A 2 -44.41 98.44 53.64
C THR A 2 -42.88 98.48 53.86
N PRO A 3 -42.35 97.98 54.98
CA PRO A 3 -40.96 97.58 55.06
C PRO A 3 -40.86 96.12 54.62
N SER A 4 -40.17 95.94 53.52
CA SER A 4 -39.80 94.67 52.90
C SER A 4 -38.87 93.86 53.79
N ASN A 5 -39.08 92.54 53.89
CA ASN A 5 -38.03 91.61 54.28
C ASN A 5 -37.84 90.54 53.20
N TRP A 6 -36.79 90.77 52.43
CA TRP A 6 -36.19 89.94 51.41
C TRP A 6 -35.32 88.87 52.09
N GLY A 7 -35.39 87.61 51.63
CA GLY A 7 -34.31 86.65 51.89
C GLY A 7 -34.65 85.36 52.65
N GLY A 8 -35.92 85.05 52.92
CA GLY A 8 -36.32 83.71 53.41
C GLY A 8 -36.69 82.76 52.27
N LYS A 9 -36.17 81.52 52.29
CA LYS A 9 -36.54 80.46 51.34
C LYS A 9 -38.06 80.22 51.46
N ARG A 10 -38.82 80.59 50.43
CA ARG A 10 -40.30 80.48 50.43
C ARG A 10 -40.71 79.00 50.48
N GLU A 11 -41.79 78.66 51.19
CA GLU A 11 -42.42 77.34 51.02
C GLU A 11 -42.73 77.14 49.53
N GLY A 12 -42.18 76.07 48.93
CA GLY A 12 -42.22 75.83 47.49
C GLY A 12 -40.96 76.25 46.70
N ALA A 13 -39.90 76.77 47.35
CA ALA A 13 -38.62 77.06 46.71
C ALA A 13 -37.73 75.81 46.64
N GLY A 14 -37.87 75.10 45.52
CA GLY A 14 -37.17 73.88 45.12
C GLY A 14 -38.08 73.11 44.16
N ARG A 15 -37.53 72.50 43.11
CA ARG A 15 -38.37 71.72 42.18
C ARG A 15 -38.98 70.55 42.96
N LYS A 16 -40.32 70.44 42.98
CA LYS A 16 -41.03 69.31 43.59
C LYS A 16 -40.53 68.01 42.95
N GLN A 17 -39.95 67.10 43.73
CA GLN A 17 -39.68 65.75 43.25
C GLN A 17 -41.02 65.02 43.21
N ALA A 18 -41.51 64.75 42.00
CA ALA A 18 -42.69 63.91 41.80
C ALA A 18 -42.39 62.49 42.30
N GLN A 19 -43.34 61.85 42.95
CA GLN A 19 -43.20 60.50 43.54
C GLN A 19 -43.06 59.38 42.49
N GLU A 20 -43.06 59.70 41.20
CA GLU A 20 -42.78 58.77 40.09
C GLU A 20 -41.63 59.32 39.25
N ILE A 21 -40.40 59.15 39.72
CA ILE A 21 -39.22 59.38 38.89
C ILE A 21 -38.95 58.08 38.15
N ASN A 22 -39.12 58.07 36.82
CA ASN A 22 -38.67 56.96 35.98
C ASN A 22 -37.23 56.61 36.35
N LYS A 23 -37.00 55.36 36.77
CA LYS A 23 -35.64 54.88 37.07
C LYS A 23 -34.82 54.96 35.78
N THR A 24 -33.96 55.97 35.67
CA THR A 24 -33.04 56.11 34.55
C THR A 24 -31.79 55.29 34.83
N ARG A 25 -31.42 54.40 33.91
CA ARG A 25 -30.18 53.62 33.97
C ARG A 25 -29.29 54.08 32.84
N VAL A 26 -28.14 54.66 33.18
CA VAL A 26 -27.13 55.06 32.19
C VAL A 26 -26.35 53.82 31.80
N VAL A 27 -26.45 53.41 30.54
CA VAL A 27 -25.66 52.30 29.98
C VAL A 27 -24.53 52.91 29.15
N ARG A 28 -23.29 52.50 29.43
CA ARG A 28 -22.13 52.89 28.61
C ARG A 28 -22.10 51.98 27.39
N VAL A 29 -22.04 52.60 26.22
CA VAL A 29 -21.99 51.91 24.93
C VAL A 29 -20.75 52.39 24.20
N ASP A 30 -20.15 51.49 23.42
CA ASP A 30 -19.03 51.80 22.54
C ASP A 30 -19.42 52.83 21.47
N GLU A 31 -18.50 53.73 21.14
CA GLU A 31 -18.74 54.87 20.25
C GLU A 31 -19.08 54.40 18.83
N ALA A 32 -18.52 53.26 18.40
CA ALA A 32 -18.79 52.65 17.10
C ALA A 32 -20.25 52.21 16.91
N LEU A 33 -20.99 51.97 17.99
CA LEU A 33 -22.38 51.50 17.94
C LEU A 33 -23.40 52.64 18.00
N ILE A 34 -22.96 53.88 18.21
CA ILE A 34 -23.82 55.06 18.31
C ILE A 34 -24.67 55.28 17.05
N PRO A 35 -24.13 55.20 15.81
CA PRO A 35 -24.92 55.43 14.60
C PRO A 35 -26.09 54.43 14.48
N LEU A 36 -25.80 53.15 14.74
CA LEU A 36 -26.76 52.05 14.68
C LEU A 36 -27.88 52.22 15.71
N ILE A 37 -27.55 52.67 16.92
CA ILE A 37 -28.54 52.96 17.97
C ILE A 37 -29.43 54.15 17.60
N ASN A 38 -28.86 55.17 16.95
CA ASN A 38 -29.64 56.34 16.52
C ASN A 38 -30.61 55.96 15.40
N ASP A 39 -30.17 55.15 14.44
CA ASP A 39 -31.03 54.65 13.36
C ASP A 39 -32.19 53.81 13.91
N LEU A 40 -31.90 52.90 14.85
CA LEU A 40 -32.93 52.10 15.53
C LEU A 40 -33.91 52.97 16.31
N LYS A 41 -33.42 54.00 17.01
CA LYS A 41 -34.28 54.96 17.73
C LYS A 41 -35.19 55.74 16.78
N ASP A 42 -34.67 56.17 15.64
CA ASP A 42 -35.45 56.96 14.69
C ASP A 42 -36.47 56.11 13.93
N GLN A 43 -36.17 54.84 13.65
CA GLN A 43 -37.14 53.88 13.12
C GLN A 43 -38.25 53.57 14.14
N TYR A 44 -37.89 53.39 15.41
CA TYR A 44 -38.88 53.17 16.47
C TYR A 44 -39.81 54.39 16.66
N LYS A 45 -39.28 55.62 16.61
CA LYS A 45 -40.10 56.86 16.64
C LYS A 45 -41.07 56.96 15.47
N LYS A 46 -40.76 56.35 14.32
CA LYS A 46 -41.61 56.31 13.13
C LYS A 46 -42.71 55.24 13.22
N GLY A 47 -42.80 54.50 14.32
CA GLY A 47 -43.87 53.53 14.59
C GLY A 47 -43.56 52.10 14.16
N CYS A 48 -42.31 51.78 13.79
CA CYS A 48 -41.90 50.41 13.47
C CYS A 48 -41.90 49.55 14.74
N GLY A 49 -42.53 48.37 14.68
CA GLY A 49 -42.53 47.40 15.77
C GLY A 49 -41.13 46.83 16.02
N LEU A 50 -40.84 46.41 17.25
CA LEU A 50 -39.50 45.94 17.64
C LEU A 50 -38.97 44.78 16.78
N ASN A 51 -39.89 43.99 16.21
CA ASN A 51 -39.58 42.82 15.37
C ASN A 51 -39.07 43.21 13.97
N ASP A 52 -39.31 44.44 13.52
CA ASP A 52 -38.97 44.90 12.16
C ASP A 52 -37.70 45.77 12.13
N LEU A 53 -37.10 46.04 13.29
CA LEU A 53 -35.95 46.95 13.43
C LEU A 53 -34.60 46.34 13.02
N THR A 54 -34.53 45.01 12.83
CA THR A 54 -33.30 44.30 12.44
C THR A 54 -33.48 43.45 11.19
N ILE A 55 -34.00 44.04 10.10
CA ILE A 55 -33.91 43.41 8.78
C ILE A 55 -32.52 43.71 8.20
N VAL A 56 -31.53 42.88 8.55
CA VAL A 56 -30.17 42.91 7.96
C VAL A 56 -30.14 42.23 6.57
N THR A 57 -31.25 41.61 6.15
CA THR A 57 -31.34 40.79 4.93
C THR A 57 -32.03 41.47 3.75
N SER A 58 -32.48 42.73 3.88
CA SER A 58 -33.21 43.45 2.82
C SER A 58 -32.37 43.81 1.59
N ASN A 59 -31.04 43.57 1.63
CA ASN A 59 -30.16 43.75 0.48
C ASN A 59 -29.94 42.45 -0.33
N GLN A 60 -30.53 41.33 0.07
CA GLN A 60 -30.43 40.06 -0.65
C GLN A 60 -31.68 39.83 -1.52
N ASP A 61 -31.85 40.66 -2.53
CA ASP A 61 -32.84 40.39 -3.57
C ASP A 61 -32.45 39.12 -4.33
N ALA A 62 -33.38 38.16 -4.43
CA ALA A 62 -33.21 36.92 -5.21
C ALA A 62 -32.78 37.18 -6.69
N LYS A 63 -32.97 38.40 -7.19
CA LYS A 63 -32.48 38.86 -8.50
C LYS A 63 -30.95 38.96 -8.60
N GLN A 64 -30.22 39.23 -7.51
CA GLN A 64 -28.75 39.30 -7.56
C GLN A 64 -28.08 37.92 -7.63
N GLN A 65 -28.78 36.86 -7.17
CA GLN A 65 -28.28 35.49 -7.28
C GLN A 65 -28.44 34.91 -8.69
N THR A 66 -29.49 35.31 -9.42
CA THR A 66 -29.71 34.83 -10.80
C THR A 66 -28.88 35.55 -11.84
N THR A 67 -28.39 36.77 -11.59
CA THR A 67 -27.53 37.51 -12.53
C THR A 67 -26.09 37.01 -12.56
N LEU A 68 -25.55 36.52 -11.44
CA LEU A 68 -24.20 35.92 -11.38
C LEU A 68 -24.07 34.63 -12.20
N TYR A 69 -25.14 33.84 -12.30
CA TYR A 69 -25.18 32.62 -13.11
C TYR A 69 -25.41 32.87 -14.61
N ASN A 70 -25.82 34.08 -14.99
CA ASN A 70 -26.03 34.49 -16.38
C ASN A 70 -24.94 35.47 -16.86
N ASP A 71 -23.92 35.75 -16.04
CA ASP A 71 -22.77 36.55 -16.44
C ASP A 71 -21.98 35.80 -17.52
N PRO A 72 -21.78 36.37 -18.72
CA PRO A 72 -21.07 35.69 -19.81
C PRO A 72 -19.69 35.16 -19.39
N ALA A 73 -19.01 35.85 -18.46
CA ALA A 73 -17.73 35.41 -17.93
C ALA A 73 -17.83 34.15 -17.06
N SER A 74 -18.86 34.06 -16.19
CA SER A 74 -19.08 32.87 -15.35
C SER A 74 -19.51 31.66 -16.19
N VAL A 75 -20.35 31.87 -17.19
CA VAL A 75 -20.75 30.83 -18.16
C VAL A 75 -19.54 30.31 -18.94
N SER A 76 -18.65 31.20 -19.41
CA SER A 76 -17.42 30.81 -20.11
C SER A 76 -16.48 29.97 -19.23
N ILE A 77 -16.33 30.31 -17.95
CA ILE A 77 -15.49 29.54 -17.02
C ILE A 77 -16.08 28.14 -16.81
N VAL A 78 -17.41 28.03 -16.67
CA VAL A 78 -18.08 26.74 -16.50
C VAL A 78 -17.94 25.87 -17.75
N THR A 79 -18.08 26.44 -18.95
CA THR A 79 -17.90 25.68 -20.20
C THR A 79 -16.46 25.19 -20.37
N ASP A 80 -15.46 26.03 -20.06
CA ASP A 80 -14.05 25.65 -20.14
C ASP A 80 -13.70 24.54 -19.14
N LEU A 81 -14.27 24.59 -17.94
CA LEU A 81 -14.11 23.54 -16.94
C LEU A 81 -14.77 22.23 -17.39
N GLN A 82 -15.97 22.30 -17.97
CA GLN A 82 -16.65 21.13 -18.53
C GLN A 82 -15.84 20.48 -19.67
N GLU A 83 -15.26 21.29 -20.56
CA GLU A 83 -14.41 20.78 -21.64
C GLU A 83 -13.14 20.11 -21.10
N LYS A 84 -12.49 20.72 -20.09
CA LYS A 84 -11.34 20.11 -19.40
C LYS A 84 -11.70 18.80 -18.70
N ILE A 85 -12.87 18.71 -18.07
CA ILE A 85 -13.35 17.47 -17.45
C ILE A 85 -13.48 16.38 -18.51
N LEU A 86 -14.11 16.68 -19.65
CA LEU A 86 -14.26 15.72 -20.75
C LEU A 86 -12.90 15.25 -21.31
N GLN A 87 -11.95 16.16 -21.47
CA GLN A 87 -10.58 15.81 -21.90
C GLN A 87 -9.88 14.90 -20.89
N LEU A 88 -9.95 15.23 -19.59
CA LEU A 88 -9.33 14.43 -18.53
C LEU A 88 -9.98 13.04 -18.40
N GLU A 89 -11.29 12.94 -18.58
CA GLU A 89 -12.00 11.65 -18.59
C GLU A 89 -11.55 10.77 -19.77
N ALA A 90 -11.41 11.35 -20.97
CA ALA A 90 -10.89 10.64 -22.14
C ALA A 90 -9.43 10.18 -21.94
N GLU A 91 -8.56 11.04 -21.40
CA GLU A 91 -7.17 10.68 -21.09
C GLU A 91 -7.09 9.55 -20.07
N LYS A 92 -7.92 9.61 -19.02
CA LYS A 92 -8.00 8.56 -18.01
C LYS A 92 -8.35 7.21 -18.62
N LEU A 93 -9.35 7.14 -19.49
CA LEU A 93 -9.73 5.91 -20.18
C LEU A 93 -8.58 5.34 -21.03
N ILE A 94 -7.84 6.20 -21.73
CA ILE A 94 -6.68 5.77 -22.53
C ILE A 94 -5.58 5.20 -21.63
N ILE A 95 -5.31 5.83 -20.48
CA ILE A 95 -4.30 5.35 -19.54
C ILE A 95 -4.72 4.01 -18.93
N GLU A 96 -5.97 3.87 -18.51
CA GLU A 96 -6.52 2.62 -17.97
C GLU A 96 -6.42 1.48 -19.00
N ALA A 97 -6.79 1.72 -20.26
CA ALA A 97 -6.66 0.73 -21.33
C ALA A 97 -5.20 0.28 -21.53
N LYS A 98 -4.25 1.24 -21.58
CA LYS A 98 -2.81 0.93 -21.70
C LYS A 98 -2.28 0.14 -20.50
N LEU A 99 -2.80 0.41 -19.31
CA LEU A 99 -2.42 -0.31 -18.09
C LEU A 99 -2.90 -1.76 -18.16
N ILE A 100 -4.16 -1.98 -18.52
CA ILE A 100 -4.73 -3.32 -18.71
C ILE A 100 -3.95 -4.10 -19.79
N GLU A 101 -3.58 -3.47 -20.91
CA GLU A 101 -2.76 -4.11 -21.94
C GLU A 101 -1.38 -4.52 -21.42
N ARG A 102 -0.70 -3.65 -20.67
CA ARG A 102 0.60 -3.95 -20.06
C ARG A 102 0.51 -5.11 -19.08
N GLU A 103 -0.51 -5.12 -18.23
CA GLU A 103 -0.75 -6.22 -17.28
C GLU A 103 -1.00 -7.54 -18.03
N ASN A 104 -1.82 -7.53 -19.09
CA ASN A 104 -2.07 -8.70 -19.91
C ASN A 104 -0.80 -9.23 -20.59
N ILE A 105 0.06 -8.34 -21.10
CA ILE A 105 1.37 -8.73 -21.66
C ILE A 105 2.24 -9.35 -20.57
N GLY A 106 2.31 -8.71 -19.40
CA GLY A 106 3.07 -9.21 -18.26
C GLY A 106 2.62 -10.61 -17.82
N LEU A 107 1.31 -10.84 -17.71
CA LEU A 107 0.74 -12.14 -17.35
C LEU A 107 1.07 -13.22 -18.40
N LYS A 108 0.99 -12.90 -19.70
CA LYS A 108 1.37 -13.84 -20.77
C LYS A 108 2.85 -14.24 -20.67
N LEU A 109 3.74 -13.28 -20.48
CA LEU A 109 5.18 -13.54 -20.35
C LEU A 109 5.48 -14.42 -19.12
N ILE A 110 4.79 -14.19 -18.00
CA ILE A 110 4.92 -15.02 -16.79
C ILE A 110 4.46 -16.45 -17.08
N GLN A 111 3.32 -16.64 -17.73
CA GLN A 111 2.83 -17.98 -18.09
C GLN A 111 3.78 -18.73 -19.02
N GLU A 112 4.37 -18.05 -20.00
CA GLU A 112 5.37 -18.64 -20.90
C GLU A 112 6.63 -19.04 -20.14
N ARG A 113 7.17 -18.14 -19.31
CA ARG A 113 8.33 -18.42 -18.46
C ARG A 113 8.07 -19.61 -17.53
N ASP A 114 6.93 -19.66 -16.87
CA ASP A 114 6.60 -20.72 -15.91
C ASP A 114 6.44 -22.07 -16.63
N LYS A 115 5.86 -22.07 -17.83
CA LYS A 115 5.78 -23.27 -18.70
C LYS A 115 7.17 -23.78 -19.10
N GLU A 116 8.10 -22.89 -19.42
CA GLU A 116 9.48 -23.28 -19.75
C GLU A 116 10.25 -23.75 -18.53
N HIS A 117 10.09 -23.06 -17.39
CA HIS A 117 10.70 -23.44 -16.13
C HIS A 117 10.28 -24.85 -15.69
N LEU A 118 9.00 -25.19 -15.81
CA LEU A 118 8.51 -26.54 -15.52
C LEU A 118 9.16 -27.62 -16.41
N LYS A 119 9.38 -27.32 -17.70
CA LYS A 119 10.09 -28.23 -18.60
C LYS A 119 11.54 -28.41 -18.18
N ALA A 120 12.22 -27.32 -17.79
CA ALA A 120 13.60 -27.36 -17.32
C ALA A 120 13.73 -28.19 -16.04
N VAL A 121 12.90 -27.93 -15.03
CA VAL A 121 12.88 -28.69 -13.78
C VAL A 121 12.68 -30.19 -14.02
N HIS A 122 11.75 -30.55 -14.91
CA HIS A 122 11.51 -31.95 -15.24
C HIS A 122 12.68 -32.59 -15.99
N ALA A 123 13.33 -31.86 -16.90
CA ALA A 123 14.54 -32.33 -17.58
C ALA A 123 15.69 -32.54 -16.59
N ASP A 124 15.92 -31.60 -15.68
CA ASP A 124 16.96 -31.70 -14.65
C ASP A 124 16.73 -32.89 -13.73
N SER A 125 15.49 -33.12 -13.30
CA SER A 125 15.12 -34.31 -12.51
C SER A 125 15.47 -35.62 -13.24
N LYS A 126 15.18 -35.69 -14.55
CA LYS A 126 15.56 -36.85 -15.38
C LYS A 126 17.07 -37.01 -15.49
N VAL A 127 17.80 -35.90 -15.69
CA VAL A 127 19.26 -35.92 -15.75
C VAL A 127 19.86 -36.43 -14.44
N GLU A 128 19.37 -35.98 -13.30
CA GLU A 128 19.84 -36.48 -12.00
C GLU A 128 19.51 -37.95 -11.76
N SER A 129 18.33 -38.40 -12.19
CA SER A 129 17.98 -39.83 -12.17
C SER A 129 18.90 -40.65 -13.07
N LEU A 130 19.23 -40.18 -14.28
CA LEU A 130 20.15 -40.88 -15.18
C LEU A 130 21.57 -40.89 -14.62
N LYS A 131 22.04 -39.79 -14.04
CA LYS A 131 23.36 -39.73 -13.38
C LYS A 131 23.46 -40.71 -12.22
N SER A 132 22.41 -40.90 -11.43
CA SER A 132 22.41 -41.88 -10.35
C SER A 132 22.44 -43.31 -10.89
N SER A 133 21.65 -43.62 -11.91
CA SER A 133 21.70 -44.92 -12.61
C SER A 133 23.07 -45.20 -13.24
N CYS A 134 23.69 -44.22 -13.90
CA CYS A 134 25.03 -44.37 -14.45
C CYS A 134 26.09 -44.63 -13.38
N ARG A 135 26.01 -43.93 -12.23
CA ARG A 135 26.91 -44.18 -11.08
C ARG A 135 26.77 -45.61 -10.56
N TYR A 136 25.53 -46.08 -10.42
CA TYR A 136 25.25 -47.45 -9.99
C TYR A 136 25.79 -48.48 -10.99
N LEU A 137 25.48 -48.31 -12.28
CA LEU A 137 25.96 -49.20 -13.34
C LEU A 137 27.49 -49.25 -13.39
N LYS A 138 28.16 -48.10 -13.24
CA LYS A 138 29.62 -48.03 -13.19
C LYS A 138 30.18 -48.85 -12.03
N TYR A 139 29.61 -48.69 -10.82
CA TYR A 139 30.01 -49.49 -9.67
C TYR A 139 29.83 -51.01 -9.94
N THR A 140 28.68 -51.41 -10.46
CA THR A 140 28.43 -52.83 -10.78
C THR A 140 29.37 -53.36 -11.86
N TYR A 141 29.71 -52.53 -12.85
CA TYR A 141 30.66 -52.86 -13.90
C TYR A 141 32.06 -53.07 -13.32
N ASP A 142 32.52 -52.12 -12.50
CA ASP A 142 33.83 -52.21 -11.84
C ASP A 142 33.89 -53.46 -10.94
N GLU A 143 32.83 -53.77 -10.19
CA GLU A 143 32.75 -54.99 -9.37
C GLU A 143 32.85 -56.27 -10.21
N LEU A 144 32.14 -56.35 -11.33
CA LEU A 144 32.22 -57.49 -12.25
C LEU A 144 33.60 -57.60 -12.89
N LEU A 145 34.21 -56.47 -13.25
CA LEU A 145 35.57 -56.42 -13.79
C LEU A 145 36.57 -56.98 -12.78
N HIS A 146 36.50 -56.54 -11.52
CA HIS A 146 37.32 -57.11 -10.44
C HIS A 146 37.07 -58.61 -10.26
N ARG A 147 35.81 -59.05 -10.31
CA ARG A 147 35.48 -60.49 -10.22
C ARG A 147 36.04 -61.31 -11.38
N GLU A 148 36.17 -60.76 -12.58
CA GLU A 148 36.68 -61.47 -13.76
C GLU A 148 38.22 -61.48 -13.80
N TYR A 149 38.86 -60.36 -13.49
CA TYR A 149 40.29 -60.15 -13.72
C TYR A 149 41.15 -60.27 -12.45
N ASP A 150 40.58 -60.17 -11.25
CA ASP A 150 41.35 -60.35 -10.01
C ASP A 150 41.57 -61.83 -9.67
N CYS A 151 42.52 -62.05 -8.78
CA CYS A 151 42.91 -63.35 -8.29
C CYS A 151 41.72 -64.07 -7.62
N MET A 152 41.44 -65.30 -8.04
CA MET A 152 40.37 -66.15 -7.54
C MET A 152 40.72 -66.88 -6.25
N ALA A 153 41.98 -66.80 -5.80
CA ALA A 153 42.39 -67.40 -4.53
C ALA A 153 41.70 -66.73 -3.33
N ILE A 154 41.26 -67.56 -2.39
CA ILE A 154 40.69 -67.13 -1.10
C ILE A 154 41.85 -66.94 -0.11
N THR A 155 41.88 -65.81 0.57
CA THR A 155 42.87 -65.48 1.61
C THR A 155 42.56 -66.22 2.90
N GLY A 156 43.48 -66.20 3.87
CA GLY A 156 43.27 -66.81 5.19
C GLY A 156 42.10 -66.22 5.99
N THR A 157 41.60 -65.03 5.61
CA THR A 157 40.43 -64.38 6.21
C THR A 157 39.11 -64.83 5.58
N GLY A 158 39.14 -65.69 4.56
CA GLY A 158 37.95 -66.14 3.83
C GLY A 158 37.49 -65.19 2.72
N GLU A 159 38.20 -64.07 2.51
CA GLU A 159 37.92 -63.11 1.44
C GLU A 159 38.66 -63.46 0.15
N ARG A 160 38.15 -63.03 -1.00
CA ARG A 160 38.86 -63.20 -2.27
C ARG A 160 40.03 -62.22 -2.37
N CYS A 161 41.15 -62.67 -2.93
CA CYS A 161 42.29 -61.80 -3.19
C CYS A 161 41.97 -60.70 -4.22
N SER A 162 42.19 -59.43 -3.85
CA SER A 162 41.97 -58.25 -4.70
C SER A 162 43.10 -57.92 -5.68
N LYS A 163 44.14 -58.77 -5.78
CA LYS A 163 45.26 -58.52 -6.70
C LYS A 163 44.90 -58.99 -8.10
N PRO A 164 45.31 -58.29 -9.17
CA PRO A 164 45.05 -58.73 -10.54
C PRO A 164 45.66 -60.11 -10.78
N ALA A 165 44.88 -61.00 -11.41
CA ALA A 165 45.37 -62.28 -11.85
C ALA A 165 46.39 -62.12 -12.98
N LYS A 166 47.39 -63.00 -13.02
CA LYS A 166 48.44 -62.98 -14.06
C LYS A 166 48.64 -64.33 -14.74
N VAL A 167 48.12 -65.40 -14.14
CA VAL A 167 48.37 -66.78 -14.56
C VAL A 167 47.17 -67.65 -14.24
N ASP A 168 46.90 -68.60 -15.12
CA ASP A 168 45.89 -69.64 -14.92
C ASP A 168 46.53 -70.86 -14.27
N THR A 169 45.85 -71.45 -13.28
CA THR A 169 46.32 -72.63 -12.56
C THR A 169 45.18 -73.62 -12.34
N ILE A 170 45.49 -74.91 -12.27
CA ILE A 170 44.48 -75.95 -12.01
C ILE A 170 44.47 -76.25 -10.50
N GLN A 171 43.33 -75.98 -9.87
CA GLN A 171 43.04 -76.33 -8.47
C GLN A 171 41.75 -77.15 -8.43
N ASN A 172 41.77 -78.31 -7.78
CA ASN A 172 40.60 -79.21 -7.68
C ASN A 172 39.94 -79.55 -9.04
N ARG A 173 40.75 -79.75 -10.09
CA ARG A 173 40.33 -79.99 -11.48
C ARG A 173 39.60 -78.82 -12.16
N LEU A 174 39.55 -77.64 -11.52
CA LEU A 174 39.02 -76.40 -12.10
C LEU A 174 40.17 -75.45 -12.44
N MET A 175 40.07 -74.76 -13.56
CA MET A 175 41.00 -73.69 -13.92
C MET A 175 40.62 -72.43 -13.13
N ILE A 176 41.58 -71.87 -12.40
CA ILE A 176 41.41 -70.61 -11.67
C ILE A 176 42.50 -69.62 -12.06
N ARG A 177 42.11 -68.34 -12.12
CA ARG A 177 42.99 -67.20 -12.37
C ARG A 177 43.60 -66.71 -11.07
N VAL A 178 44.92 -66.69 -10.93
CA VAL A 178 45.58 -66.28 -9.68
C VAL A 178 46.71 -65.29 -9.91
N CYS A 179 47.05 -64.53 -8.85
CA CYS A 179 48.22 -63.67 -8.85
C CYS A 179 49.50 -64.50 -8.62
N LEU A 180 50.66 -63.92 -8.91
CA LEU A 180 51.96 -64.62 -8.80
C LEU A 180 52.26 -65.12 -7.39
N GLN A 181 51.76 -64.45 -6.35
CA GLN A 181 51.97 -64.86 -4.96
C GLN A 181 51.18 -66.13 -4.63
N HIS A 182 49.90 -66.19 -5.00
CA HIS A 182 49.07 -67.36 -4.76
C HIS A 182 49.44 -68.57 -5.62
N LYS A 183 49.99 -68.35 -6.83
CA LYS A 183 50.61 -69.43 -7.61
C LYS A 183 51.77 -70.09 -6.86
N LYS A 184 52.71 -69.29 -6.33
CA LYS A 184 53.86 -69.81 -5.57
C LYS A 184 53.43 -70.59 -4.32
N LEU A 185 52.43 -70.10 -3.59
CA LEU A 185 51.88 -70.80 -2.42
C LEU A 185 51.24 -72.14 -2.80
N ALA A 186 50.49 -72.20 -3.90
CA ALA A 186 49.87 -73.42 -4.39
C ALA A 186 50.90 -74.47 -4.87
N GLU A 187 52.05 -74.04 -5.40
CA GLU A 187 53.16 -74.93 -5.78
C GLU A 187 53.92 -75.46 -4.56
N ASN A 188 54.13 -74.63 -3.54
CA ASN A 188 54.83 -75.04 -2.31
C ASN A 188 54.01 -76.04 -1.47
N ASN A 189 52.68 -75.89 -1.41
CA ASN A 189 51.80 -76.81 -0.68
C ASN A 189 51.58 -78.17 -1.39
N LYS A 190 52.06 -78.32 -2.63
CA LYS A 190 52.00 -79.59 -3.39
C LYS A 190 53.29 -80.42 -3.26
N ARG A 191 54.33 -79.90 -2.61
CA ARG A 191 55.57 -80.63 -2.25
C ARG A 191 55.43 -81.24 -0.87
#